data_AF-A0A3A8WI07-F1
#
_entry.id   AF-A0A3A8WI07-F1
#
_cell.length_a   1.000
_cell.length_b   1.000
_cell.length_c   1.000
_cell.angle_alpha   90.00
_cell.angle_beta   90.00
_cell.angle_gamma   90.00
#
_symmetry.space_group_name_H-M   'P 1'
#
loop_
_entity.id
_entity.type
_entity.pdbx_description
1 polymer ?
#
loop_
_entity_poly.entity_id
_entity_poly.type
_entity_poly.pdbx_seq_one_letter_code
_entity_poly.pdbx_strand_id
1 'polypeptide(L)' 'MEFRILQQFENKGPSVENLIGIPCDYRMLYVQHNYALYRIEENAVRITDIFHEREDFMWKLFGIKTTTQETEDYWEE' A
#
# COMPACT_ATOMS: atom_id res chain seq x y z
N MET A 1 5.63 10.52 13.39
CA MET A 1 6.51 9.51 14.04
C MET A 1 5.99 8.08 13.87
N GLU A 2 5.22 7.76 12.82
CA GLU A 2 4.48 6.48 12.75
C GLU A 2 5.30 5.33 12.13
N PHE A 3 6.22 5.61 11.20
CA PHE A 3 7.03 4.58 10.52
C PHE A 3 8.13 3.96 11.38
N ARG A 4 8.48 4.55 12.54
CA ARG A 4 9.47 3.96 13.46
C ARG A 4 9.06 2.58 13.94
N ILE A 5 7.76 2.29 13.97
CA ILE A 5 7.27 0.97 14.38
C ILE A 5 7.69 -0.13 13.41
N LEU A 6 7.96 0.19 12.14
CA LEU A 6 8.44 -0.78 11.16
C LEU A 6 9.88 -1.24 11.44
N GLN A 7 10.67 -0.47 12.20
CA GLN A 7 12.00 -0.89 12.64
C GLN A 7 11.95 -1.98 13.71
N GLN A 8 10.86 -2.06 14.47
CA GLN A 8 10.64 -3.08 15.50
C GLN A 8 9.70 -4.20 15.02
N PHE A 9 8.78 -3.87 14.13
CA PHE A 9 7.73 -4.75 13.63
C PHE A 9 7.59 -4.58 12.11
N GLU A 10 8.58 -5.05 11.38
CA GLU A 10 8.61 -5.06 9.91
C GLU A 10 7.39 -5.76 9.29
N ASN A 11 6.83 -6.77 9.97
CA ASN A 11 5.67 -7.54 9.51
C ASN A 11 4.30 -6.95 9.92
N LYS A 12 4.25 -5.71 10.41
CA LYS A 12 3.02 -5.09 10.92
C LYS A 12 1.95 -4.87 9.83
N GLY A 13 2.37 -4.57 8.61
CA GLY A 13 1.47 -4.39 7.46
C GLY A 13 1.03 -5.73 6.85
N PRO A 14 -0.23 -5.87 6.41
CA PRO A 14 -0.66 -7.01 5.61
C PRO A 14 0.17 -7.14 4.34
N SER A 15 0.32 -8.38 3.87
CA SER A 15 0.87 -8.66 2.54
C SER A 15 -0.10 -8.14 1.48
N VAL A 16 0.41 -7.36 0.53
CA VAL A 16 -0.38 -6.87 -0.60
C VAL A 16 -0.85 -8.06 -1.45
N GLU A 17 0.00 -9.06 -1.64
CA GLU A 17 -0.36 -10.32 -2.33
C GLU A 17 -1.60 -10.97 -1.72
N ASN A 18 -1.69 -11.04 -0.39
CA ASN A 18 -2.85 -11.64 0.27
C ASN A 18 -4.13 -10.80 0.12
N LEU A 19 -3.99 -9.48 -0.05
CA LEU A 19 -5.13 -8.57 -0.19
C LEU A 19 -5.70 -8.61 -1.61
N ILE A 20 -4.84 -8.72 -2.61
CA ILE A 20 -5.23 -8.51 -4.02
C ILE A 20 -5.08 -9.76 -4.88
N GLY A 21 -4.43 -10.80 -4.38
CA GLY A 21 -4.18 -12.07 -5.08
C GLY A 21 -3.08 -12.01 -6.14
N ILE A 22 -2.31 -10.93 -6.19
CA ILE A 22 -1.22 -10.74 -7.18
C ILE A 22 0.12 -11.03 -6.51
N PRO A 23 0.94 -11.93 -7.07
CA PRO A 23 2.26 -12.24 -6.53
C PRO A 23 3.13 -11.00 -6.41
N CYS A 24 3.38 -10.57 -5.17
CA CYS A 24 4.25 -9.43 -4.88
C CYS A 24 4.79 -9.48 -3.45
N ASP A 25 5.99 -8.94 -3.28
CA ASP A 25 6.77 -8.85 -2.06
C ASP A 25 6.48 -7.56 -1.25
N TYR A 26 5.43 -6.83 -1.63
CA TYR A 26 5.02 -5.61 -0.96
C TYR A 26 4.12 -5.88 0.24
N ARG A 27 4.30 -5.04 1.26
CA ARG A 27 3.42 -4.87 2.41
C ARG A 27 2.90 -3.44 2.42
N MET A 28 1.74 -3.24 3.04
CA MET A 28 1.08 -1.94 3.10
C MET A 28 0.84 -1.51 4.53
N LEU A 29 1.11 -0.24 4.85
CA LEU A 29 0.76 0.38 6.11
C LEU A 29 -0.12 1.61 5.86
N TYR A 30 -1.31 1.64 6.45
CA TYR A 30 -2.19 2.80 6.40
C TYR A 30 -1.90 3.74 7.57
N VAL A 31 -1.54 4.99 7.27
CA VAL A 31 -1.20 6.02 8.25
C VAL A 31 -1.75 7.36 7.78
N GLN A 32 -2.63 7.98 8.58
CA GLN A 32 -3.15 9.33 8.33
C GLN A 32 -3.57 9.56 6.87
N HIS A 33 -4.50 8.76 6.34
CA HIS A 33 -5.01 8.87 4.96
C HIS A 33 -3.98 8.60 3.86
N ASN A 34 -2.85 7.98 4.21
CA ASN A 34 -1.82 7.57 3.26
C ASN A 34 -1.54 6.06 3.39
N TYR A 35 -1.42 5.41 2.25
CA TYR A 35 -0.91 4.05 2.11
C TYR A 35 0.59 4.10 1.83
N ALA A 36 1.39 3.68 2.81
CA ALA A 36 2.81 3.45 2.60
C ALA A 36 3.03 2.00 2.18
N LEU A 37 3.52 1.80 0.95
CA LEU A 37 3.98 0.51 0.49
C LEU A 37 5.45 0.35 0.79
N TYR A 38 5.78 -0.79 1.37
CA TYR A 38 7.14 -1.11 1.76
C TYR A 38 7.44 -2.58 1.52
N ARG A 39 8.72 -2.90 1.42
CA ARG A 39 9.21 -4.27 1.39
C ARG A 39 10.25 -4.48 2.48
N ILE A 40 10.39 -5.74 2.89
CA ILE A 40 11.38 -6.15 3.86
C ILE A 40 12.59 -6.64 3.06
N GLU A 41 13.71 -5.94 3.19
CA GLU A 41 15.02 -6.36 2.68
C GLU A 41 15.85 -6.94 3.84
N GLU A 42 16.96 -7.63 3.55
CA GLU A 42 17.71 -8.44 4.54
C GLU A 42 18.08 -7.70 5.83
N ASN A 43 18.37 -6.39 5.75
CA ASN A 43 18.77 -5.57 6.90
C ASN A 43 17.95 -4.29 7.07
N ALA A 44 16.89 -4.10 6.27
CA ALA A 44 16.16 -2.84 6.26
C ALA A 44 14.72 -2.99 5.77
N VAL A 45 13.83 -2.15 6.31
CA VAL A 45 12.52 -1.93 5.73
C VAL A 45 12.62 -0.78 4.73
N ARG A 46 12.36 -1.07 3.45
CA ARG A 46 12.38 -0.07 2.39
C ARG A 46 10.97 0.37 2.05
N ILE A 47 10.66 1.64 2.29
CA ILE A 47 9.43 2.25 1.79
C ILE A 47 9.64 2.50 0.30
N THR A 48 8.81 1.87 -0.54
CA THR A 48 8.88 1.98 -1.99
C THR A 48 8.15 3.23 -2.45
N ASP A 49 6.92 3.40 -2.00
CA ASP A 49 6.04 4.50 -2.38
C ASP A 49 5.04 4.83 -1.26
N ILE A 50 4.53 6.06 -1.29
CA ILE A 50 3.46 6.52 -0.41
C ILE A 50 2.38 7.12 -1.30
N PHE A 51 1.16 6.59 -1.18
CA PHE A 51 -0.01 7.04 -1.91
C PHE A 51 -1.02 7.65 -0.95
N HIS A 52 -1.68 8.72 -1.36
CA HIS A 52 -2.88 9.18 -0.67
C HIS A 52 -4.01 8.15 -0.83
N GLU A 53 -4.95 8.08 0.10
CA GLU A 53 -6.07 7.12 0.05
C GLU A 53 -6.94 7.26 -1.21
N ARG A 54 -6.89 8.43 -1.85
CA ARG A 54 -7.62 8.78 -3.07
C ARG A 54 -6.85 8.47 -4.36
N GLU A 55 -5.61 8.00 -4.24
CA GLU A 55 -4.80 7.62 -5.40
C GLU A 55 -4.99 6.14 -5.74
N ASP A 56 -5.20 5.83 -7.02
CA ASP A 56 -5.26 4.47 -7.52
C ASP A 56 -3.86 3.84 -7.57
N PHE A 57 -3.41 3.31 -6.44
CA PHE A 57 -2.12 2.63 -6.32
C PHE A 57 -2.06 1.35 -7.14
N MET A 58 -3.21 0.70 -7.41
CA MET A 58 -3.28 -0.51 -8.22
C MET A 58 -2.91 -0.22 -9.66
N TRP A 59 -3.44 0.88 -10.20
CA TRP A 59 -3.06 1.37 -11.51
C TRP A 59 -1.58 1.74 -11.57
N LYS A 60 -1.08 2.48 -10.57
CA LYS A 60 0.31 2.97 -10.56
C LYS A 60 1.35 1.86 -10.40
N LEU A 61 1.07 0.84 -9.59
CA LEU A 61 2.04 -0.22 -9.27
C LEU A 61 1.94 -1.44 -10.19
N PHE A 62 0.72 -1.82 -10.56
CA PHE A 62 0.48 -3.06 -11.29
C PHE A 62 -0.01 -2.81 -12.72
N GLY A 63 -0.29 -1.56 -13.11
CA GLY A 63 -0.91 -1.25 -14.40
C GLY A 63 -2.33 -1.81 -14.51
N ILE A 64 -2.95 -2.18 -13.39
CA ILE A 64 -4.28 -2.78 -13.33
C ILE A 64 -5.24 -1.67 -12.95
N LYS A 65 -6.14 -1.33 -13.87
CA LYS A 65 -7.17 -0.34 -13.59
C LYS A 65 -8.23 -0.99 -12.72
N THR A 66 -8.21 -0.70 -11.42
CA THR A 66 -9.22 -1.19 -10.47
C THR A 66 -10.39 -0.22 -10.30
N THR A 67 -10.24 1.01 -10.77
CA THR A 67 -11.33 1.99 -10.85
C THR A 67 -12.36 1.57 -11.90
N THR A 68 -13.51 1.07 -11.43
CA THR A 68 -14.77 1.08 -12.18
C THR A 68 -15.50 2.39 -11.89
N GLN A 69 -16.35 2.85 -12.81
CA GLN A 69 -17.13 4.10 -12.70
C GLN A 69 -17.84 4.24 -11.33
N GLU A 70 -18.21 3.13 -10.69
CA GLU A 70 -18.87 3.07 -9.37
C GLU A 70 -17.96 3.44 -8.18
N THR A 71 -16.65 3.21 -8.28
CA THR A 71 -15.70 3.61 -7.22
C THR A 71 -15.35 5.08 -7.28
N GLU A 72 -15.38 5.70 -8.46
CA GLU A 72 -15.17 7.15 -8.63
C GLU A 72 -16.35 7.94 -8.03
N ASP A 73 -17.59 7.47 -8.24
CA ASP A 73 -18.82 8.05 -7.68
C ASP A 73 -18.84 8.04 -6.12
N TYR A 74 -18.29 7.00 -5.47
CA TYR A 74 -18.26 6.88 -4.00
C TYR A 74 -17.33 7.90 -3.31
N TRP A 75 -16.42 8.55 -4.05
CA TRP A 75 -15.51 9.58 -3.53
C TRP A 75 -15.95 11.00 -3.91
N GLU A 76 -17.00 11.15 -4.73
CA GLU A 76 -17.63 12.44 -5.09
C GLU A 76 -18.84 12.79 -4.19
N GLU A 77 -19.23 11.92 -3.25
CA GLU A 77 -20.30 12.15 -2.26
C GLU A 77 -19.77 12.44 -0.84
#